data_AF-A0A7X3PTV1-F1
#
_entry.id   AF-A0A7X3PTV1-F1
#
_cell.length_a   1.000
_cell.length_b   1.000
_cell.length_c   1.000
_cell.angle_alpha   90.00
_cell.angle_beta   90.00
_cell.angle_gamma   90.00
#
_symmetry.space_group_name_H-M   'P 1'
#
loop_
_entity.id
_entity.type
_entity.pdbx_description
1 polymer ?
#
loop_
_entity_poly.entity_id
_entity_poly.type
_entity_poly.pdbx_seq_one_letter_code
_entity_poly.pdbx_strand_id
1 'polypeptide(L)'
;MALSEQQIAFFKQQGYLILENFIAPEQMAAWRGQFWNHVEADPQDPASWPASYVIDGFAVEPAFGQLPQMQEVVEALGGGQFSGGGGSMLVQWPHLGE
;
A
#
# COMPACT_ATOMS: atom_id res chain seq x y z
N MET A 1 -5.55 -16.11 1.29
CA MET A 1 -6.07 -16.15 -0.09
C MET A 1 -5.05 -16.85 -0.98
N ALA A 2 -5.43 -17.96 -1.62
CA ALA A 2 -4.58 -18.61 -2.60
C ALA A 2 -4.78 -17.97 -4.00
N LEU A 3 -3.70 -17.69 -4.71
CA LEU A 3 -3.75 -17.26 -6.11
C LEU A 3 -4.15 -18.43 -7.02
N SER A 4 -4.91 -18.15 -8.07
CA SER A 4 -5.21 -19.14 -9.10
C SER A 4 -4.01 -19.37 -10.02
N GLU A 5 -3.96 -20.54 -10.67
CA GLU A 5 -2.92 -20.85 -11.67
C GLU A 5 -2.89 -19.82 -12.80
N GLN A 6 -4.05 -19.29 -13.18
CA GLN A 6 -4.19 -18.26 -14.21
C GLN A 6 -3.58 -16.93 -13.76
N GLN A 7 -3.78 -16.53 -12.50
CA GLN A 7 -3.16 -15.32 -11.94
C GLN A 7 -1.63 -15.46 -11.86
N ILE A 8 -1.14 -16.64 -11.47
CA ILE A 8 0.31 -16.92 -11.44
C ILE A 8 0.89 -16.90 -12.86
N ALA A 9 0.22 -17.52 -13.83
CA ALA A 9 0.64 -17.51 -15.23
C ALA A 9 0.65 -16.09 -15.81
N PHE A 10 -0.37 -15.29 -15.51
CA PHE A 10 -0.45 -13.89 -15.89
C PHE A 10 0.72 -13.09 -15.30
N PHE A 11 0.99 -13.22 -14.00
CA PHE A 11 2.12 -12.55 -13.36
C PHE A 11 3.46 -12.91 -14.02
N LYS A 12 3.69 -14.21 -14.30
CA LYS A 12 4.91 -14.67 -14.98
C LYS A 12 5.06 -14.09 -16.39
N GLN A 13 3.95 -13.85 -17.09
CA GLN A 13 3.97 -13.30 -18.45
C GLN A 13 4.11 -11.78 -18.47
N GLN A 14 3.44 -11.07 -17.55
CA GLN A 14 3.26 -9.62 -17.59
C GLN A 14 4.14 -8.87 -16.57
N GLY A 15 4.65 -9.55 -15.57
CA GLY A 15 5.45 -8.96 -14.48
C GLY A 15 4.64 -8.21 -13.42
N TYR A 16 3.31 -8.23 -13.50
CA TYR A 16 2.41 -7.61 -12.52
C TYR A 16 1.14 -8.44 -12.31
N LEU A 17 0.45 -8.20 -11.21
CA LEU A 17 -0.84 -8.81 -10.91
C LEU A 17 -1.74 -7.80 -10.19
N ILE A 18 -3.00 -7.72 -10.60
CA ILE A 18 -4.02 -6.89 -9.94
C ILE A 18 -4.86 -7.81 -9.06
N LEU A 19 -4.91 -7.51 -7.77
CA LEU A 19 -5.75 -8.20 -6.78
C LEU A 19 -6.80 -7.21 -6.27
N GLU A 20 -8.02 -7.36 -6.76
CA GLU A 20 -9.15 -6.53 -6.33
C GLU A 20 -9.55 -6.87 -4.89
N ASN A 21 -9.93 -5.85 -4.12
CA ASN A 21 -10.38 -6.00 -2.73
C ASN A 21 -9.36 -6.73 -1.82
N PHE A 22 -8.07 -6.64 -2.15
CA PHE A 22 -7.02 -7.36 -1.45
C PHE A 22 -6.76 -6.85 -0.02
N ILE A 23 -7.01 -5.56 0.21
CA ILE A 23 -6.88 -4.92 1.51
C ILE A 23 -8.28 -4.56 1.99
N ALA A 24 -8.59 -4.99 3.22
CA ALA A 24 -9.87 -4.72 3.84
C ALA A 24 -10.07 -3.20 4.06
N PRO A 25 -11.30 -2.67 3.89
CA PRO A 25 -11.60 -1.26 4.13
C PRO A 25 -11.16 -0.75 5.49
N GLU A 26 -11.24 -1.58 6.52
CA GLU A 26 -10.87 -1.27 7.90
C GLU A 26 -9.36 -1.04 8.03
N GLN A 27 -8.55 -1.89 7.38
CA GLN A 27 -7.10 -1.74 7.36
C GLN A 27 -6.69 -0.46 6.61
N MET A 28 -7.37 -0.16 5.49
CA MET A 28 -7.15 1.09 4.75
C MET A 28 -7.52 2.31 5.60
N ALA A 29 -8.63 2.25 6.35
CA ALA A 29 -9.04 3.33 7.25
C ALA A 29 -8.02 3.54 8.39
N ALA A 30 -7.52 2.46 8.98
CA ALA A 30 -6.49 2.52 10.02
C ALA A 30 -5.20 3.18 9.54
N TRP A 31 -4.69 2.77 8.37
CA TRP A 31 -3.50 3.38 7.76
C TRP A 31 -3.70 4.85 7.38
N ARG A 32 -4.90 5.24 6.91
CA ARG A 32 -5.24 6.65 6.69
C ARG A 32 -5.19 7.45 8.00
N GLY A 33 -5.74 6.90 9.09
CA GLY A 33 -5.68 7.55 10.40
C GLY A 33 -4.24 7.75 10.89
N GLN A 34 -3.38 6.74 10.74
CA GLN A 34 -1.95 6.84 11.07
C GLN A 34 -1.26 7.94 10.28
N PHE A 35 -1.55 8.01 8.97
CA PHE A 35 -0.99 9.03 8.10
C PHE A 35 -1.37 10.44 8.56
N TRP A 36 -2.66 10.71 8.73
CA TRP A 36 -3.15 12.04 9.13
C TRP A 36 -2.66 12.47 10.51
N ASN A 37 -2.56 11.52 11.45
CA ASN A 37 -1.96 11.78 12.75
C ASN A 37 -0.46 12.12 12.63
N HIS A 38 0.28 11.44 11.75
CA HIS A 38 1.72 11.69 11.55
C HIS A 38 1.99 13.06 10.94
N VAL A 39 1.20 13.48 9.95
CA VAL A 39 1.37 14.78 9.30
C VAL A 39 0.71 15.95 10.07
N GLU A 40 0.03 15.65 11.18
CA GLU A 40 -0.68 16.63 12.02
C GLU A 40 -1.63 17.54 11.22
N ALA A 41 -2.29 16.98 10.21
CA ALA A 41 -3.16 17.71 9.28
C ALA A 41 -4.60 17.18 9.29
N ASP A 42 -5.55 18.05 8.96
CA ASP A 42 -6.97 17.68 8.86
C ASP A 42 -7.28 17.16 7.45
N PRO A 43 -7.79 15.92 7.30
CA PRO A 43 -8.21 15.36 6.02
C PRO A 43 -9.25 16.20 5.26
N GLN A 44 -9.97 17.09 5.94
CA GLN A 44 -11.03 17.93 5.38
C GLN A 44 -10.60 19.38 5.16
N ASP A 45 -9.37 19.77 5.56
CA ASP A 45 -8.83 21.10 5.34
C ASP A 45 -7.55 21.04 4.47
N PRO A 46 -7.65 21.21 3.15
CA PRO A 46 -6.50 21.23 2.26
C PRO A 46 -5.43 22.26 2.60
N ALA A 47 -5.78 23.35 3.30
CA ALA A 47 -4.81 24.35 3.72
C ALA A 47 -3.90 23.85 4.86
N SER A 48 -4.31 22.80 5.58
CA SER A 48 -3.52 22.15 6.63
C SER A 48 -2.50 21.13 6.09
N TRP A 49 -2.60 20.75 4.82
CA TRP A 49 -1.77 19.67 4.25
C TRP A 49 -0.33 20.13 4.01
N PRO A 50 0.66 19.26 4.24
CA PRO A 50 2.05 19.63 4.03
C PRO A 50 2.35 19.87 2.54
N ALA A 51 3.17 20.88 2.24
CA ALA A 51 3.56 21.20 0.87
C ALA A 51 4.46 20.12 0.24
N SER A 52 5.17 19.34 1.06
CA SER A 52 6.01 18.23 0.61
C SER A 52 5.18 16.97 0.37
N TYR A 53 5.46 16.27 -0.73
CA TYR A 53 4.96 14.90 -0.96
C TYR A 53 5.84 13.84 -0.28
N VAL A 54 7.05 14.21 0.17
CA VAL A 54 7.94 13.35 0.94
C VAL A 54 7.50 13.43 2.40
N ILE A 55 7.08 12.29 2.93
CA ILE A 55 6.61 12.13 4.31
C ILE A 55 7.69 11.38 5.08
N ASP A 56 8.65 12.14 5.61
CA ASP A 56 9.81 11.56 6.30
C ASP A 56 9.40 10.82 7.58
N GLY A 57 10.05 9.70 7.83
CA GLY A 57 9.91 8.91 9.05
C GLY A 57 8.56 8.20 9.20
N PHE A 58 7.69 8.21 8.19
CA PHE A 58 6.40 7.53 8.25
C PHE A 58 6.44 6.12 7.65
N ALA A 59 5.97 5.16 8.43
CA ALA A 59 5.61 3.83 7.98
C ALA A 59 4.26 3.46 8.59
N VAL A 60 3.46 2.71 7.83
CA VAL A 60 2.20 2.20 8.34
C VAL A 60 2.41 0.96 9.18
N GLU A 61 1.58 0.77 10.20
CA GLU A 61 1.57 -0.40 11.07
C GLU A 61 0.21 -1.14 11.02
N PRO A 62 0.19 -2.46 10.75
CA PRO A 62 1.31 -3.26 10.27
C PRO A 62 1.77 -2.77 8.88
N ALA A 63 3.05 -2.97 8.56
CA ALA A 63 3.56 -2.68 7.22
C ALA A 63 2.81 -3.52 6.17
N PHE A 64 2.53 -2.94 4.99
CA PHE A 64 1.77 -3.62 3.92
C PHE A 64 2.33 -5.01 3.59
N GLY A 65 3.65 -5.14 3.44
CA GLY A 65 4.25 -6.43 3.14
C GLY A 65 4.19 -7.44 4.28
N GLN A 66 3.99 -7.00 5.52
CA GLN A 66 3.86 -7.89 6.68
C GLN A 66 2.44 -8.43 6.86
N LEU A 67 1.47 -7.98 6.06
CA LEU A 67 0.12 -8.52 6.10
C LEU A 67 0.12 -10.02 5.73
N PRO A 68 -0.63 -10.86 6.46
CA PRO A 68 -0.70 -12.29 6.17
C PRO A 68 -1.06 -12.60 4.72
N GLN A 69 -2.05 -11.91 4.14
CA GLN A 69 -2.42 -12.14 2.74
C GLN A 69 -1.30 -11.74 1.76
N MET A 70 -0.47 -10.75 2.10
CA MET A 70 0.65 -10.33 1.25
C MET A 70 1.78 -11.35 1.31
N GLN A 71 2.08 -11.90 2.49
CA GLN A 71 3.05 -12.99 2.64
C GLN A 71 2.65 -14.23 1.82
N GLU A 72 1.37 -14.59 1.82
CA GLU A 72 0.86 -15.70 1.00
C GLU A 72 1.01 -15.45 -0.51
N VAL A 73 0.78 -14.20 -0.96
CA VAL A 73 0.99 -13.80 -2.37
C VAL A 73 2.46 -13.85 -2.75
N VAL A 74 3.35 -13.35 -1.88
CA VAL A 74 4.80 -13.39 -2.11
C VAL A 74 5.28 -14.84 -2.22
N GLU A 75 4.80 -15.72 -1.35
CA GLU A 75 5.15 -17.15 -1.40
C GLU A 75 4.66 -17.79 -2.70
N ALA A 76 3.41 -17.55 -3.09
CA ALA A 76 2.81 -18.11 -4.31
C ALA A 76 3.51 -17.65 -5.60
N LEU A 77 3.93 -16.38 -5.67
CA LEU A 77 4.60 -15.82 -6.84
C LEU A 77 6.10 -16.08 -6.88
N GLY A 78 6.74 -16.05 -5.71
CA GLY A 78 8.19 -16.15 -5.56
C GLY A 78 8.71 -17.58 -5.39
N GLY A 79 7.86 -18.55 -5.04
CA GLY A 79 8.28 -19.92 -4.74
C GLY A 79 9.36 -19.96 -3.64
N GLY A 80 9.20 -19.13 -2.60
CA GLY A 80 10.17 -18.94 -1.53
C GLY A 80 11.43 -18.13 -1.89
N GLN A 81 11.56 -17.63 -3.12
CA GLN A 81 12.72 -16.82 -3.54
C GLN A 81 12.54 -15.32 -3.33
N PHE A 82 11.31 -14.87 -3.14
CA PHE A 82 11.06 -13.46 -2.87
C PHE A 82 11.24 -13.19 -1.38
N SER A 83 12.22 -12.35 -1.05
CA SER A 83 12.38 -11.74 0.26
C SER A 83 12.10 -10.26 0.14
N GLY A 84 11.13 -9.75 0.88
CA GLY A 84 10.76 -8.34 0.81
C GLY A 84 9.33 -8.11 1.26
N GLY A 85 8.88 -6.86 1.13
CA GLY A 85 7.62 -6.40 1.70
C GLY A 85 7.68 -4.97 2.24
N GLY A 86 8.79 -4.26 1.99
CA GLY A 86 8.81 -2.81 2.16
C GLY A 86 7.73 -2.17 1.30
N GLY A 87 7.10 -1.15 1.84
CA GLY A 87 6.13 -0.32 1.14
C GLY A 87 6.08 1.01 1.85
N SER A 88 6.19 2.09 1.09
CA SER A 88 5.98 3.44 1.59
C SER A 88 4.67 3.98 1.04
N MET A 89 4.07 4.88 1.78
CA MET A 89 2.92 5.62 1.28
C MET A 89 3.41 6.61 0.21
N LEU A 90 2.82 6.54 -0.98
CA LEU A 90 2.99 7.56 -2.01
C LEU A 90 1.83 8.53 -1.89
N VAL A 91 2.13 9.78 -1.56
CA VAL A 91 1.14 10.83 -1.36
C VAL A 91 1.16 11.77 -2.55
N GLN A 92 -0.01 12.03 -3.12
CA GLN A 92 -0.19 13.03 -4.17
C GLN A 92 -1.28 14.00 -3.73
N TRP A 93 -0.87 15.22 -3.43
CA TRP A 93 -1.80 16.31 -3.15
C TRP A 93 -2.48 16.75 -4.45
N PRO A 94 -3.76 17.15 -4.43
CA PRO A 94 -4.41 17.76 -5.57
C PRO A 94 -3.62 18.98 -6.03
N HIS A 95 -3.35 19.06 -7.32
CA HIS A 95 -2.86 20.30 -7.89
C HIS A 95 -3.99 21.33 -7.82
N LEU A 96 -3.77 22.41 -7.06
CA LEU A 96 -4.58 23.62 -7.24
C LEU A 96 -4.29 24.09 -8.66
N GLY A 97 -5.25 23.93 -9.57
CA GLY A 97 -5.06 24.23 -10.98
C GLY A 97 -4.55 25.65 -11.17
N GLU A 98 -3.54 25.80 -12.03
CA GLU A 98 -3.26 27.06 -12.74
C GLU A 98 -4.20 27.21 -13.94
#